data_AF-A0A542DNI3-F1
#
_entry.id   AF-A0A542DNI3-F1
#
_cell.length_a   1.000
_cell.length_b   1.000
_cell.length_c   1.000
_cell.angle_alpha   90.00
_cell.angle_beta   90.00
_cell.angle_gamma   90.00
#
_symmetry.space_group_name_H-M   'P 1'
#
loop_
_entity.id
_entity.type
_entity.pdbx_description
1 polymer ?
#
loop_
_entity_poly.entity_id
_entity_poly.type
_entity_poly.pdbx_seq_one_letter_code
_entity_poly.pdbx_strand_id
1 'polypeptide(L)'
;MAFADPFATAADDTADAAPNNAPATNTGPWEDQPEESRTRVSLTFKASSGYDAPWVVVEGPTLAAVYGQVSGENAEALKAVFNLVAGGASYFQKLYASVEKPGAQRTGGQAGAQQRRQPSGKPEGATQAPNGEQRFCEHGQRQYKSGFSQKNGKKWEAFDCPDGICEREWANNRR
;
A
#
# COMPACT_ATOMS: atom_id res chain seq x y z
N MET A 1 -25.60 44.42 -17.65
CA MET A 1 -24.31 44.32 -16.95
C MET A 1 -23.55 43.18 -17.61
N ALA A 2 -22.51 43.49 -18.38
CA ALA A 2 -21.68 42.49 -19.03
C ALA A 2 -20.65 41.99 -18.01
N PHE A 3 -20.60 40.67 -17.78
CA PHE A 3 -19.54 40.05 -16.98
C PHE A 3 -18.24 40.13 -17.78
N ALA A 4 -17.20 40.72 -17.20
CA ALA A 4 -15.86 40.71 -17.77
C ALA A 4 -15.30 39.29 -17.69
N ASP A 5 -14.79 38.78 -18.80
CA ASP A 5 -14.16 37.46 -18.89
C ASP A 5 -12.83 37.48 -18.13
N PRO A 6 -12.65 36.65 -17.08
CA PRO A 6 -11.43 36.61 -16.29
C PRO A 6 -10.22 36.03 -17.05
N PHE A 7 -10.40 35.55 -18.29
CA PHE A 7 -9.33 35.04 -19.15
C PHE A 7 -9.01 35.94 -20.35
N ALA A 8 -9.65 37.10 -20.47
CA ALA A 8 -9.29 38.09 -21.48
C ALA A 8 -7.93 38.70 -21.15
N THR A 9 -6.89 38.24 -21.84
CA THR A 9 -5.51 38.70 -21.70
C THR A 9 -5.39 40.11 -22.25
N ALA A 10 -5.10 41.08 -21.39
CA ALA A 10 -4.66 42.40 -21.84
C ALA A 10 -3.32 42.24 -22.57
N ALA A 11 -3.19 42.89 -23.74
CA ALA A 11 -1.99 42.84 -24.54
C ALA A 11 -0.76 43.31 -23.75
N ASP A 12 0.32 42.52 -23.87
CA ASP A 12 1.66 42.73 -23.34
C ASP A 12 2.19 44.15 -23.59
N ASP A 13 2.56 44.87 -22.53
CA ASP A 13 3.62 45.88 -22.60
C ASP A 13 4.23 46.13 -21.22
N THR A 14 5.15 45.25 -20.81
CA THR A 14 6.24 45.61 -19.89
C THR A 14 7.42 44.67 -20.15
N ALA A 15 8.40 45.17 -20.90
CA ALA A 15 9.74 44.62 -20.90
C ALA A 15 10.37 44.88 -19.52
N ASP A 16 10.33 43.88 -18.64
CA ASP A 16 11.07 43.87 -17.38
C ASP A 16 12.22 42.87 -17.47
N ALA A 17 13.39 43.32 -17.04
CA ALA A 17 14.68 42.68 -17.25
C ALA A 17 14.73 41.24 -16.71
N ALA A 18 15.23 40.32 -17.54
CA ALA A 18 15.49 38.94 -17.14
C ALA A 18 16.46 38.90 -15.94
N PRO A 19 16.19 38.15 -14.86
CA PRO A 19 17.20 37.88 -13.85
C PRO A 19 18.31 37.04 -14.50
N ASN A 20 19.52 37.58 -14.45
CA ASN A 20 20.76 36.91 -14.84
C ASN A 20 20.96 35.67 -13.95
N ASN A 21 20.41 34.51 -14.36
CA ASN A 21 20.74 33.21 -13.80
C ASN A 21 22.14 32.82 -14.26
N ALA A 22 23.15 33.35 -13.59
CA ALA A 22 24.44 32.69 -13.56
C ALA A 22 24.26 31.31 -12.90
N PRO A 23 24.71 30.21 -13.50
CA PRO A 23 24.55 28.89 -12.91
C PRO A 23 25.32 28.83 -11.58
N ALA A 24 24.62 28.64 -10.47
CA ALA A 24 25.23 28.28 -9.21
C ALA A 24 25.88 26.91 -9.38
N THR A 25 27.21 26.86 -9.38
CA THR A 25 27.97 25.61 -9.45
C THR A 25 27.76 24.85 -8.14
N ASN A 26 26.81 23.91 -8.17
CA ASN A 26 26.52 23.03 -7.06
C ASN A 26 27.51 21.86 -7.10
N THR A 27 28.68 22.00 -6.49
CA THR A 27 29.68 20.93 -6.38
C THR A 27 29.33 19.93 -5.28
N GLY A 28 28.14 19.34 -5.34
CA GLY A 28 27.76 18.18 -4.55
C GLY A 28 28.12 16.88 -5.30
N PRO A 29 28.28 15.74 -4.60
CA PRO A 29 28.66 14.46 -5.22
C PRO A 29 27.50 13.78 -5.98
N TRP A 30 26.40 14.49 -6.24
CA TRP A 30 25.37 14.00 -7.14
C TRP A 30 25.73 14.55 -8.52
N GLU A 31 26.30 13.69 -9.36
CA GLU A 31 26.59 14.00 -10.74
C GLU A 31 25.33 14.54 -11.43
N ASP A 32 25.41 15.77 -11.95
CA ASP A 32 24.49 16.31 -12.94
C ASP A 32 24.54 15.36 -14.15
N GLN A 33 23.62 14.40 -14.19
CA GLN A 33 23.42 13.57 -15.37
C GLN A 33 23.02 14.51 -16.51
N PRO A 34 23.59 14.34 -17.72
CA PRO A 34 23.22 15.17 -18.86
C PRO A 34 21.70 15.13 -19.04
N GLU A 35 21.08 16.28 -19.38
CA GLU A 35 19.66 16.33 -19.76
C GLU A 35 19.44 15.47 -21.01
N GLU A 36 19.28 14.16 -20.83
CA GLU A 36 18.89 13.24 -21.87
C GLU A 36 17.42 13.48 -22.17
N SER A 37 17.18 14.17 -23.29
CA SER A 37 15.94 14.29 -24.07
C SER A 37 14.61 14.27 -23.29
N ARG A 38 13.81 15.32 -23.48
CA ARG A 38 12.46 15.55 -22.89
C ARG A 38 11.42 14.41 -23.04
N THR A 39 11.74 13.30 -23.70
CA THR A 39 10.84 12.16 -23.89
C THR A 39 11.33 10.97 -23.07
N ARG A 40 10.62 10.65 -21.99
CA ARG A 40 10.85 9.44 -21.18
C ARG A 40 9.70 8.46 -21.36
N VAL A 41 10.00 7.18 -21.19
CA VAL A 41 9.01 6.10 -21.13
C VAL A 41 8.93 5.62 -19.67
N SER A 42 7.71 5.48 -19.17
CA SER A 42 7.43 4.96 -17.83
C SER A 42 6.55 3.72 -17.89
N LEU A 43 6.94 2.66 -17.19
CA LEU A 43 6.10 1.50 -16.92
C LEU A 43 5.68 1.51 -15.46
N THR A 44 4.36 1.52 -15.21
CA THR A 44 3.81 1.52 -13.86
C THR A 44 3.16 0.18 -13.53
N PHE A 45 3.61 -0.45 -12.46
CA PHE A 45 3.01 -1.65 -11.88
C PHE A 45 2.18 -1.25 -10.66
N LYS A 46 0.88 -1.51 -10.69
CA LYS A 46 -0.02 -1.29 -9.55
C LYS A 46 -0.55 -2.62 -9.03
N ALA A 47 -0.37 -2.89 -7.74
CA ALA A 47 -0.66 -4.22 -7.18
C ALA A 47 -2.16 -4.58 -7.16
N SER A 48 -3.07 -3.59 -7.19
CA SER A 48 -4.52 -3.80 -7.31
C SER A 48 -5.23 -2.53 -7.81
N SER A 49 -6.55 -2.58 -8.02
CA SER A 49 -7.36 -1.42 -8.40
C SER A 49 -7.61 -0.42 -7.25
N GLY A 50 -7.26 -0.77 -6.00
CA GLY A 50 -7.46 0.09 -4.84
C GLY A 50 -6.59 1.36 -4.86
N TYR A 51 -7.09 2.45 -4.28
CA TYR A 51 -6.33 3.70 -4.12
C TYR A 51 -5.16 3.55 -3.15
N ASP A 52 -5.26 2.64 -2.20
CA ASP A 52 -4.26 2.30 -1.20
C ASP A 52 -3.20 1.29 -1.70
N ALA A 53 -3.39 0.76 -2.91
CA ALA A 53 -2.47 -0.22 -3.48
C ALA A 53 -1.13 0.42 -3.84
N PRO A 54 0.00 -0.22 -3.46
CA PRO A 54 1.32 0.28 -3.83
C PRO A 54 1.55 0.24 -5.34
N TRP A 55 2.42 1.14 -5.78
CA TRP A 55 2.92 1.19 -7.14
C TRP A 55 4.43 1.08 -7.20
N VAL A 56 4.94 0.60 -8.34
CA VAL A 56 6.34 0.69 -8.72
C VAL A 56 6.39 1.30 -10.11
N VAL A 57 7.21 2.33 -10.28
CA VAL A 57 7.41 3.00 -11.57
C VAL A 57 8.84 2.73 -12.01
N VAL A 58 8.99 2.28 -13.25
CA VAL A 58 10.27 2.04 -13.91
C VAL A 58 10.36 2.97 -15.10
N GLU A 59 11.41 3.80 -15.16
CA GLU A 59 11.58 4.82 -16.18
C GLU A 59 12.86 4.62 -16.99
N GLY A 60 12.83 5.05 -18.25
CA GLY A 60 13.98 5.02 -19.13
C GLY A 60 13.79 5.87 -20.38
N PRO A 61 14.88 6.12 -21.13
CA PRO A 61 14.84 6.98 -22.32
C PRO A 61 14.08 6.33 -23.49
N THR A 62 13.95 5.00 -23.51
CA THR A 62 13.28 4.25 -24.59
C THR A 62 12.48 3.08 -24.03
N LEU A 63 11.52 2.58 -24.82
CA LEU A 63 10.75 1.39 -24.46
C LEU A 63 11.66 0.16 -24.29
N ALA A 64 12.68 0.00 -25.14
CA ALA A 64 13.62 -1.11 -25.05
C ALA A 64 14.44 -1.07 -23.74
N ALA A 65 14.85 0.13 -23.31
CA ALA A 65 15.55 0.31 -22.04
C ALA A 65 14.66 -0.08 -20.85
N VAL A 66 13.40 0.38 -20.82
CA VAL A 66 12.45 0.02 -19.75
C VAL A 66 12.14 -1.47 -19.78
N TYR A 67 11.96 -2.06 -20.96
CA TYR A 67 11.75 -3.50 -21.11
C TYR A 67 12.93 -4.33 -20.55
N GLY A 68 14.17 -3.93 -20.84
CA GLY A 68 15.36 -4.61 -20.32
C GLY A 68 15.51 -4.52 -18.80
N GLN A 69 15.02 -3.44 -18.17
CA GLN A 69 15.01 -3.31 -16.72
C GLN A 69 14.02 -4.24 -16.02
N VAL A 70 12.96 -4.68 -16.71
CA VAL A 70 11.87 -5.48 -16.12
C VAL A 70 11.83 -6.94 -16.58
N SER A 71 12.78 -7.35 -17.41
CA SER A 71 12.81 -8.68 -18.02
C SER A 71 14.21 -9.29 -17.95
N GLY A 72 14.35 -10.51 -18.49
CA GLY A 72 15.64 -11.23 -18.52
C GLY A 72 16.23 -11.44 -17.13
N GLU A 73 17.51 -11.12 -16.98
CA GLU A 73 18.26 -11.24 -15.72
C GLU A 73 17.72 -10.34 -14.59
N ASN A 74 17.06 -9.22 -14.93
CA ASN A 74 16.52 -8.27 -13.95
C ASN A 74 15.14 -8.69 -13.41
N ALA A 75 14.49 -9.71 -13.98
CA ALA A 75 13.14 -10.11 -13.59
C ALA A 75 13.05 -10.54 -12.11
N GLU A 76 14.06 -11.24 -11.60
CA GLU A 76 14.10 -11.63 -10.18
C GLU A 76 14.35 -10.43 -9.26
N ALA A 77 15.20 -9.49 -9.66
CA ALA A 77 15.40 -8.24 -8.94
C ALA A 77 14.11 -7.42 -8.87
N LEU A 78 13.35 -7.33 -9.97
CA LEU A 78 12.05 -6.68 -10.00
C LEU A 78 11.04 -7.33 -9.05
N LYS A 79 10.99 -8.66 -8.98
CA LYS A 79 10.16 -9.38 -7.99
C LYS A 79 10.56 -9.03 -6.56
N ALA A 80 11.86 -8.94 -6.28
CA ALA A 80 12.35 -8.53 -4.96
C ALA A 80 11.90 -7.10 -4.62
N VAL A 81 11.97 -6.17 -5.58
CA VAL A 81 11.45 -4.79 -5.43
C VAL A 81 9.95 -4.80 -5.14
N PHE A 82 9.15 -5.61 -5.84
CA PHE A 82 7.71 -5.72 -5.55
C PHE A 82 7.45 -6.20 -4.12
N ASN A 83 8.20 -7.18 -3.62
CA ASN A 83 8.06 -7.66 -2.25
C ASN A 83 8.44 -6.58 -1.22
N LEU A 84 9.52 -5.84 -1.47
CA LEU A 84 9.96 -4.74 -0.60
C LEU A 84 8.92 -3.62 -0.53
N VAL A 85 8.41 -3.20 -1.69
CA VAL A 85 7.42 -2.12 -1.78
C VAL A 85 6.09 -2.55 -1.18
N ALA A 86 5.62 -3.78 -1.42
CA ALA A 86 4.42 -4.31 -0.79
C ALA A 86 4.56 -4.38 0.74
N GLY A 87 5.71 -4.84 1.23
CA GLY A 87 6.03 -4.87 2.66
C GLY A 87 6.05 -3.48 3.29
N GLY A 88 6.74 -2.53 2.65
CA GLY A 88 6.83 -1.13 3.08
C GLY A 88 5.47 -0.44 3.10
N ALA A 89 4.66 -0.62 2.06
CA ALA A 89 3.30 -0.07 2.02
C ALA A 89 2.42 -0.67 3.12
N SER A 90 2.50 -1.98 3.36
CA SER A 90 1.75 -2.63 4.44
C SER A 90 2.18 -2.11 5.82
N TYR A 91 3.47 -1.89 6.02
CA TYR A 91 4.01 -1.31 7.25
C TYR A 91 3.54 0.13 7.44
N PHE A 92 3.66 0.96 6.40
CA PHE A 92 3.22 2.35 6.43
C PHE A 92 1.72 2.44 6.72
N GLN A 93 0.88 1.65 6.05
CA GLN A 93 -0.55 1.60 6.34
C GLN A 93 -0.85 1.28 7.81
N LYS A 94 -0.09 0.36 8.44
CA LYS A 94 -0.26 0.05 9.86
C LYS A 94 0.09 1.24 10.76
N LEU A 95 1.15 2.00 10.44
CA LEU A 95 1.51 3.21 11.19
C LEU A 95 0.38 4.25 11.18
N TYR A 96 -0.31 4.40 10.04
CA TYR A 96 -1.37 5.39 9.87
C TYR A 96 -2.78 4.83 10.09
N ALA A 97 -2.95 3.52 10.28
CA ALA A 97 -4.23 2.93 10.67
C ALA A 97 -4.66 3.34 12.09
N SER A 98 -3.70 3.78 12.92
CA SER A 98 -3.91 4.35 14.26
C SER A 98 -4.42 5.80 14.23
N VAL A 99 -4.31 6.46 13.07
CA VAL A 99 -4.88 7.79 12.84
C VAL A 99 -6.24 7.54 12.20
N GLU A 100 -7.31 7.62 13.00
CA GLU A 100 -8.68 7.42 12.54
C GLU A 100 -8.92 8.21 11.24
N LYS A 101 -9.02 7.49 10.12
CA LYS A 101 -9.55 8.08 8.89
C LYS A 101 -11.04 8.34 9.11
N PRO A 102 -11.55 9.55 8.87
CA PRO A 102 -12.99 9.80 8.92
C PRO A 102 -13.69 8.93 7.87
N GLY A 103 -14.50 7.99 8.35
CA GLY A 103 -15.67 7.40 7.68
C GLY A 103 -15.54 6.99 6.21
N ALA A 104 -15.05 5.77 5.97
CA ALA A 104 -15.56 5.01 4.82
C ALA A 104 -16.92 4.39 5.22
N GLN A 105 -17.98 5.19 5.07
CA GLN A 105 -19.37 4.75 5.15
C GLN A 105 -19.56 3.56 4.19
N ARG A 106 -19.76 2.36 4.74
CA ARG A 106 -20.19 1.20 3.96
C ARG A 106 -21.68 1.38 3.65
N THR A 107 -22.00 1.98 2.51
CA THR A 107 -23.37 1.99 2.00
C THR A 107 -23.72 0.61 1.48
N GLY A 108 -24.67 -0.05 2.13
CA GLY A 108 -25.24 -1.33 1.71
C GLY A 108 -26.30 -1.19 0.62
N GLY A 109 -26.50 -2.28 -0.13
CA GLY A 109 -27.53 -2.48 -1.16
C GLY A 109 -26.93 -3.07 -2.45
N GLN A 110 -26.64 -4.37 -2.60
CA GLN A 110 -27.45 -5.61 -2.61
C GLN A 110 -27.52 -6.24 -4.03
N ALA A 111 -27.14 -7.52 -4.08
CA ALA A 111 -27.39 -8.56 -5.08
C ALA A 111 -26.56 -8.58 -6.39
N GLY A 112 -25.65 -9.56 -6.46
CA GLY A 112 -24.88 -9.92 -7.67
C GLY A 112 -23.64 -10.75 -7.34
N ALA A 113 -23.80 -11.83 -6.58
CA ALA A 113 -22.71 -12.65 -6.08
C ALA A 113 -22.16 -13.60 -7.17
N GLN A 114 -20.88 -13.48 -7.51
CA GLN A 114 -20.10 -14.60 -8.03
C GLN A 114 -18.60 -14.47 -7.72
N GLN A 115 -18.23 -15.17 -6.65
CA GLN A 115 -17.10 -16.10 -6.62
C GLN A 115 -15.68 -15.52 -6.49
N ARG A 116 -15.44 -14.79 -5.40
CA ARG A 116 -14.16 -14.93 -4.69
C ARG A 116 -14.13 -16.29 -4.01
N ARG A 117 -13.15 -17.11 -4.40
CA ARG A 117 -12.83 -18.38 -3.76
C ARG A 117 -12.69 -18.17 -2.25
N GLN A 118 -13.60 -18.77 -1.50
CA GLN A 118 -13.52 -18.91 -0.04
C GLN A 118 -12.18 -19.55 0.34
N PRO A 119 -11.45 -19.04 1.34
CA PRO A 119 -10.73 -19.95 2.22
C PRO A 119 -11.81 -20.74 2.95
N SER A 120 -11.91 -22.02 2.62
CA SER A 120 -12.90 -22.95 3.16
C SER A 120 -13.00 -22.85 4.69
N GLY A 121 -14.19 -22.51 5.18
CA GLY A 121 -14.65 -22.90 6.51
C GLY A 121 -14.33 -22.00 7.70
N LYS A 122 -14.39 -20.66 7.59
CA LYS A 122 -14.55 -19.81 8.79
C LYS A 122 -16.05 -19.58 9.07
N PRO A 123 -16.65 -20.19 10.10
CA PRO A 123 -18.01 -19.87 10.51
C PRO A 123 -18.09 -18.43 11.04
N GLU A 124 -19.19 -17.75 10.72
CA GLU A 124 -19.54 -16.43 11.26
C GLU A 124 -19.56 -16.52 12.80
N GLY A 125 -18.66 -15.77 13.47
CA GLY A 125 -18.45 -15.85 14.92
C GLY A 125 -17.01 -16.12 15.37
N ALA A 126 -16.08 -16.39 14.44
CA ALA A 126 -14.68 -16.75 14.76
C ALA A 126 -13.82 -15.64 15.43
N THR A 127 -14.36 -14.45 15.69
CA THR A 127 -13.68 -13.35 16.38
C THR A 127 -14.04 -13.27 17.87
N GLN A 128 -15.04 -14.05 18.32
CA GLN A 128 -15.45 -14.09 19.72
C GLN A 128 -15.18 -15.50 20.26
N ALA A 129 -14.53 -15.57 21.43
CA ALA A 129 -14.31 -16.85 22.08
C ALA A 129 -15.66 -17.52 22.38
N PRO A 130 -15.76 -18.86 22.31
CA PRO A 130 -16.91 -19.60 22.81
C PRO A 130 -17.20 -19.13 24.24
N ASN A 131 -18.44 -18.73 24.53
CA ASN A 131 -18.89 -18.19 25.82
C ASN A 131 -18.45 -16.76 26.16
N GLY A 132 -17.90 -16.00 25.21
CA GLY A 132 -17.54 -14.60 25.44
C GLY A 132 -16.30 -14.40 26.32
N GLU A 133 -15.46 -15.44 26.47
CA GLU A 133 -14.22 -15.35 27.26
C GLU A 133 -13.28 -14.29 26.67
N GLN A 134 -12.91 -13.31 27.49
CA GLN A 134 -11.91 -12.29 27.14
C GLN A 134 -10.67 -12.56 27.98
N ARG A 135 -9.52 -12.66 27.33
CA ARG A 135 -8.22 -12.73 27.99
C ARG A 135 -7.45 -11.47 27.71
N PHE A 136 -6.64 -11.05 28.67
CA PHE A 136 -5.82 -9.85 28.59
C PHE A 136 -4.36 -10.22 28.80
N CYS A 137 -3.46 -9.55 28.11
CA CYS A 137 -2.03 -9.52 28.42
C CYS A 137 -1.62 -8.08 28.72
N GLU A 138 -0.35 -7.84 29.04
CA GLU A 138 0.20 -6.50 29.29
C GLU A 138 0.03 -5.54 28.10
N HIS A 139 -0.21 -6.08 26.90
CA HIS A 139 -0.41 -5.36 25.65
C HIS A 139 -1.90 -5.15 25.30
N GLY A 140 -2.82 -5.48 26.21
CA GLY A 140 -4.26 -5.30 26.05
C GLY A 140 -5.05 -6.59 25.80
N GLN A 141 -6.23 -6.44 25.21
CA GLN A 141 -7.16 -7.55 25.00
C GLN A 141 -6.64 -8.51 23.93
N ARG A 142 -6.54 -9.80 24.28
CA ARG A 142 -6.09 -10.86 23.38
C ARG A 142 -7.15 -11.15 22.31
N GLN A 143 -6.69 -11.39 21.09
CA GLN A 143 -7.55 -11.69 19.95
C GLN A 143 -7.82 -13.19 19.86
N TYR A 144 -9.09 -13.57 19.89
CA TYR A 144 -9.49 -14.96 19.70
C TYR A 144 -9.34 -15.37 18.23
N LYS A 145 -8.71 -16.51 17.99
CA LYS A 145 -8.58 -17.14 16.68
C LYS A 145 -8.94 -18.61 16.77
N SER A 146 -9.73 -19.08 15.83
CA SER A 146 -10.06 -20.48 15.66
C SER A 146 -9.85 -20.94 14.22
N GLY A 147 -9.62 -22.23 14.04
CA GLY A 147 -9.44 -22.84 12.73
C GLY A 147 -9.23 -24.35 12.82
N PHE A 148 -8.83 -24.94 11.69
CA PHE A 148 -8.42 -26.34 11.62
C PHE A 148 -6.92 -26.43 11.35
N SER A 149 -6.25 -27.35 12.03
CA SER A 149 -4.81 -27.56 11.87
C SER A 149 -4.57 -28.33 10.57
N GLN A 150 -3.71 -27.79 9.72
CA GLN A 150 -3.34 -28.42 8.45
C GLN A 150 -2.60 -29.76 8.66
N LYS A 151 -1.98 -29.97 9.82
CA LYS A 151 -1.16 -31.17 10.10
C LYS A 151 -1.99 -32.38 10.55
N ASN A 152 -3.09 -32.16 11.25
CA ASN A 152 -3.86 -33.24 11.88
C ASN A 152 -5.38 -33.07 11.73
N GLY A 153 -5.84 -32.06 10.99
CA GLY A 153 -7.25 -31.76 10.77
C GLY A 153 -8.01 -31.35 12.05
N LYS A 154 -7.35 -31.24 13.20
CA LYS A 154 -8.02 -30.94 14.48
C LYS A 154 -8.40 -29.46 14.54
N LYS A 155 -9.60 -29.18 15.06
CA LYS A 155 -10.01 -27.82 15.39
C LYS A 155 -9.08 -27.27 16.47
N TRP A 156 -8.57 -26.07 16.27
CA TRP A 156 -7.77 -25.34 17.26
C TRP A 156 -8.41 -23.99 17.55
N GLU A 157 -8.18 -23.53 18.77
CA GLU A 157 -8.73 -22.31 19.32
C GLU A 157 -7.65 -21.69 20.22
N ALA A 158 -7.37 -20.40 20.05
CA ALA A 158 -6.30 -19.72 20.77
C ALA A 158 -6.53 -18.21 20.90
N PHE A 159 -5.88 -17.61 21.89
CA PHE A 159 -5.83 -16.18 22.16
C PHE A 159 -4.44 -15.65 21.81
N ASP A 160 -4.37 -14.79 20.79
CA ASP A 160 -3.12 -14.16 20.34
C ASP A 160 -2.97 -12.77 20.96
N CYS A 161 -1.73 -12.38 21.29
CA CYS A 161 -1.41 -11.01 21.69
C CYS A 161 -1.69 -10.07 20.50
N PRO A 162 -2.34 -8.90 20.72
CA PRO A 162 -2.56 -7.92 19.64
C PRO A 162 -1.23 -7.48 19.00
N ASP A 163 -0.18 -7.32 19.81
CA ASP A 163 1.15 -6.88 19.36
C ASP A 163 2.08 -8.04 18.98
N GLY A 164 1.64 -9.29 19.14
CA GLY A 164 2.43 -10.48 18.80
C GLY A 164 3.65 -10.74 19.69
N ILE A 165 3.80 -10.02 20.80
CA ILE A 165 4.95 -10.12 21.71
C ILE A 165 4.80 -11.30 22.69
N CYS A 166 3.59 -11.55 23.20
CA CYS A 166 3.34 -12.64 24.14
C CYS A 166 3.13 -13.97 23.40
N GLU A 167 3.53 -15.06 24.05
CA GLU A 167 3.23 -16.41 23.56
C GLU A 167 1.72 -16.62 23.41
N ARG A 168 1.30 -17.26 22.32
CA ARG A 168 -0.08 -17.67 22.06
C ARG A 168 -0.58 -18.57 23.19
N GLU A 169 -1.78 -18.27 23.67
CA GLU A 169 -2.43 -19.08 24.69
C GLU A 169 -3.53 -19.93 24.06
N TRP A 170 -3.42 -21.25 24.16
CA TRP A 170 -4.40 -22.17 23.60
C TRP A 170 -5.67 -22.19 24.45
N ALA A 171 -6.83 -22.02 23.82
CA ALA A 171 -8.13 -22.05 24.52
C ALA A 171 -8.45 -23.46 25.08
N ASN A 172 -7.87 -24.50 24.46
CA ASN A 172 -8.07 -25.90 24.85
C ASN A 172 -7.25 -26.36 26.06
N ASN A 173 -6.43 -25.49 26.67
CA ASN A 173 -5.56 -25.88 27.80
C ASN A 173 -6.25 -25.83 29.19
N ARG A 174 -7.57 -26.07 29.24
CA ARG A 174 -8.23 -26.48 30.48
C ARG A 174 -8.48 -27.99 30.47
N ARG A 175 -7.42 -28.76 30.71
CA ARG A 175 -7.42 -29.97 31.54
C ARG A 175 -6.06 -30.14 32.19
#